data_AF-A0ABD4Z6R9-F1
#
_entry.id   AF-A0ABD4Z6R9-F1
#
_cell.length_a   1.000
_cell.length_b   1.000
_cell.length_c   1.000
_cell.angle_alpha   90.00
_cell.angle_beta   90.00
_cell.angle_gamma   90.00
#
_symmetry.space_group_name_H-M   'P 1'
#
loop_
_entity.id
_entity.type
_entity.pdbx_description
1 polymer ?
#
loop_
_entity_poly.entity_id
_entity_poly.type
_entity_poly.pdbx_seq_one_letter_code
_entity_poly.pdbx_strand_id
1 'polypeptide(L)'
;MSEEFRKEFERILKEFEEELRNLLNSVENLLNKGDVREAYRLWRERSREIMKRLRKSLEDLEELGRGIDEKSLGDVLEDFRESVKSIFDEFSTRLNEMFKRFRGFGTGIFISIPGFGEKPRIFVKSFEDFVKSLDNVFREIDEAIEEGLKSVSKKITEVVSARIGRSELEIIDKLIDIGVFRSRSEAVAYFVKRGIEANKELIEKALESAKKIKELQESIKKEFQGLGKEEDKKD
;
A
#
# COMPACT_ATOMS: atom_id res chain seq x y z
N MET A 1 16.31 12.45 -7.39
CA MET A 1 16.12 11.55 -6.24
C MET A 1 14.78 10.82 -6.30
N SER A 2 13.61 11.47 -6.28
CA SER A 2 12.31 10.78 -6.43
C SER A 2 12.18 9.97 -7.73
N GLU A 3 12.63 10.53 -8.85
CA GLU A 3 12.56 9.87 -10.16
C GLU A 3 13.61 8.76 -10.35
N GLU A 4 14.72 8.83 -9.61
CA GLU A 4 15.76 7.80 -9.59
C GLU A 4 15.32 6.61 -8.75
N PHE A 5 14.74 6.88 -7.58
CA PHE A 5 14.07 5.87 -6.75
C PHE A 5 12.94 5.17 -7.52
N ARG A 6 12.07 5.91 -8.21
CA ARG A 6 11.00 5.34 -9.04
C ARG A 6 11.55 4.41 -10.14
N LYS A 7 12.59 4.82 -10.86
CA LYS A 7 13.18 3.99 -11.93
C LYS A 7 13.83 2.72 -11.39
N GLU A 8 14.56 2.83 -10.29
CA GLU A 8 15.18 1.69 -9.64
C GLU A 8 14.13 0.72 -9.10
N PHE A 9 13.06 1.28 -8.55
CA PHE A 9 11.91 0.54 -8.08
C PHE A 9 11.22 -0.27 -9.19
N GLU A 10 10.88 0.40 -10.30
CA GLU A 10 10.28 -0.24 -11.49
C GLU A 10 11.20 -1.33 -12.08
N ARG A 11 12.52 -1.10 -12.06
CA ARG A 11 13.53 -2.09 -12.48
C ARG A 11 13.46 -3.36 -11.64
N ILE A 12 13.40 -3.22 -10.31
CA ILE A 12 13.34 -4.35 -9.37
C ILE A 12 12.08 -5.19 -9.60
N LEU A 13 10.92 -4.55 -9.76
CA LEU A 13 9.67 -5.26 -10.02
C LEU A 13 9.70 -6.04 -11.32
N LYS A 14 10.19 -5.40 -12.38
CA LYS A 14 10.28 -6.03 -13.70
C LYS A 14 11.19 -7.26 -13.66
N GLU A 15 12.36 -7.15 -13.03
CA GLU A 15 13.29 -8.27 -12.86
C GLU A 15 12.63 -9.42 -12.06
N PHE A 16 11.95 -9.08 -10.97
CA PHE A 16 11.24 -10.05 -10.15
C PHE A 16 10.11 -10.77 -10.91
N GLU A 17 9.28 -10.02 -11.66
CA GLU A 17 8.21 -10.56 -12.50
C GLU A 17 8.76 -11.50 -13.57
N GLU A 18 9.82 -11.09 -14.29
CA GLU A 18 10.47 -11.89 -15.33
C GLU A 18 11.07 -13.19 -14.74
N GLU A 19 11.74 -13.11 -13.60
CA GLU A 19 12.30 -14.29 -12.93
C GLU A 19 11.19 -15.28 -12.52
N LEU A 20 10.08 -14.77 -11.98
CA LEU A 20 8.94 -15.63 -11.62
C LEU A 20 8.30 -16.27 -12.83
N ARG A 21 8.04 -15.49 -13.88
CA ARG A 21 7.46 -15.99 -15.12
C ARG A 21 8.32 -17.11 -15.72
N ASN A 22 9.63 -16.93 -15.74
CA ASN A 22 10.59 -17.93 -16.24
C ASN A 22 10.62 -19.19 -15.36
N LEU A 23 10.55 -19.03 -14.05
CA LEU A 23 10.45 -20.15 -13.12
C LEU A 23 9.18 -20.95 -13.35
N LEU A 24 8.02 -20.28 -13.40
CA LEU A 24 6.73 -20.92 -13.63
C LEU A 24 6.69 -21.66 -14.97
N ASN A 25 7.17 -21.05 -16.05
CA ASN A 25 7.30 -21.70 -17.36
C ASN A 25 8.11 -23.00 -17.27
N SER A 26 9.25 -22.97 -16.58
CA SER A 26 10.15 -24.10 -16.47
C SER A 26 9.58 -25.22 -15.61
N VAL A 27 8.94 -24.87 -14.49
CA VAL A 27 8.25 -25.81 -13.61
C VAL A 27 7.08 -26.44 -14.35
N GLU A 28 6.23 -25.65 -15.01
CA GLU A 28 5.10 -26.13 -15.81
C GLU A 28 5.55 -27.10 -16.92
N ASN A 29 6.66 -26.79 -17.60
CA ASN A 29 7.23 -27.67 -18.63
C ASN A 29 7.71 -29.02 -18.07
N LEU A 30 8.40 -29.03 -16.93
CA LEU A 30 8.86 -30.25 -16.28
C LEU A 30 7.70 -31.10 -15.78
N LEU A 31 6.73 -30.42 -15.17
CA LEU A 31 5.48 -31.00 -14.73
C LEU A 31 4.74 -31.66 -15.91
N ASN A 32 4.53 -30.96 -17.03
CA ASN A 32 3.88 -31.51 -18.23
C ASN A 32 4.60 -32.74 -18.83
N LYS A 33 5.93 -32.85 -18.64
CA LYS A 33 6.73 -34.02 -19.02
C LYS A 33 6.66 -35.18 -18.03
N GLY A 34 5.96 -35.01 -16.90
CA GLY A 34 5.89 -35.96 -15.80
C GLY A 34 7.09 -35.94 -14.86
N ASP A 35 8.04 -35.02 -15.04
CA ASP A 35 9.25 -34.91 -14.22
C ASP A 35 8.99 -34.04 -12.97
N VAL A 36 8.14 -34.57 -12.09
CA VAL A 36 7.70 -33.86 -10.87
C VAL A 36 8.85 -33.65 -9.88
N ARG A 37 9.84 -34.55 -9.87
CA ARG A 37 11.00 -34.43 -8.97
C ARG A 37 11.86 -33.25 -9.37
N GLU A 38 12.18 -33.14 -10.65
CA GLU A 38 12.98 -32.03 -11.16
C GLU A 38 12.21 -30.71 -11.09
N ALA A 39 10.90 -30.73 -11.36
CA ALA A 39 10.04 -29.57 -11.16
C ALA A 39 10.09 -29.04 -9.71
N TYR A 40 10.02 -29.93 -8.72
CA TYR A 40 10.16 -29.55 -7.31
C TYR A 40 11.54 -29.02 -6.98
N ARG A 41 12.60 -29.69 -7.46
CA ARG A 41 13.97 -29.26 -7.22
C ARG A 41 14.21 -27.85 -7.76
N LEU A 42 13.82 -27.62 -9.02
CA LEU A 42 13.92 -26.33 -9.68
C LEU A 42 13.10 -25.26 -8.96
N TRP A 43 11.84 -25.56 -8.62
CA TRP A 43 10.98 -24.66 -7.86
C TRP A 43 11.64 -24.24 -6.54
N ARG A 44 12.08 -25.21 -5.74
CA ARG A 44 12.61 -24.96 -4.40
C ARG A 44 13.89 -24.13 -4.44
N GLU A 45 14.78 -24.41 -5.39
CA GLU A 45 16.04 -23.68 -5.52
C GLU A 45 15.79 -22.25 -6.01
N ARG A 46 15.07 -22.10 -7.11
CA ARG A 46 14.91 -20.80 -7.78
C ARG A 46 13.96 -19.86 -7.03
N SER A 47 12.85 -20.36 -6.47
CA SER A 47 11.92 -19.53 -5.70
C SER A 47 12.60 -18.85 -4.50
N ARG A 48 13.52 -19.56 -3.82
CA ARG A 48 14.31 -19.01 -2.72
C ARG A 48 15.30 -17.95 -3.19
N GLU A 49 15.97 -18.19 -4.31
CA GLU A 49 16.88 -17.21 -4.91
C GLU A 49 16.16 -15.93 -5.31
N ILE A 50 15.00 -16.06 -5.95
CA ILE A 50 14.14 -14.94 -6.34
C ILE A 50 13.74 -14.13 -5.10
N MET A 51 13.25 -14.78 -4.04
CA MET A 51 12.88 -14.08 -2.79
C MET A 51 14.07 -13.38 -2.14
N LYS A 52 15.23 -14.03 -2.10
CA LYS A 52 16.44 -13.46 -1.51
C LYS A 52 16.88 -12.22 -2.27
N ARG A 53 16.81 -12.26 -3.61
CA ARG A 53 17.14 -11.11 -4.46
C ARG A 53 16.14 -9.97 -4.26
N LEU A 54 14.84 -10.26 -4.28
CA LEU A 54 13.81 -9.25 -4.04
C LEU A 54 14.04 -8.53 -2.70
N ARG A 55 14.22 -9.28 -1.60
CA ARG A 55 14.45 -8.69 -0.27
C ARG A 55 15.68 -7.78 -0.26
N LYS A 56 16.80 -8.27 -0.81
CA LYS A 56 18.02 -7.47 -0.90
C LYS A 56 17.82 -6.20 -1.72
N SER A 57 17.14 -6.30 -2.86
CA SER A 57 16.84 -5.15 -3.70
C SER A 57 15.92 -4.13 -3.01
N LEU A 58 14.97 -4.59 -2.19
CA LEU A 58 14.14 -3.70 -1.38
C LEU A 58 14.91 -3.03 -0.25
N GLU A 59 15.86 -3.74 0.40
CA GLU A 59 16.78 -3.14 1.38
C GLU A 59 17.64 -2.04 0.72
N ASP A 60 18.22 -2.31 -0.45
CA ASP A 60 19.02 -1.34 -1.21
C ASP A 60 18.15 -0.11 -1.63
N LEU A 61 16.87 -0.34 -1.94
CA LEU A 61 15.92 0.71 -2.30
C LEU A 61 15.55 1.59 -1.11
N GLU A 62 15.39 1.02 0.08
CA GLU A 62 15.14 1.76 1.33
C GLU A 62 16.27 2.78 1.59
N GLU A 63 17.52 2.39 1.33
CA GLU A 63 18.67 3.30 1.45
C GLU A 63 18.60 4.48 0.48
N LEU A 64 18.16 4.26 -0.76
CA LEU A 64 17.95 5.31 -1.76
C LEU A 64 16.78 6.25 -1.43
N GLY A 65 15.80 5.76 -0.67
CA GLY A 65 14.65 6.54 -0.20
C GLY A 65 15.02 7.57 0.89
N ARG A 66 16.16 7.41 1.56
CA ARG A 66 16.62 8.31 2.64
C ARG A 66 16.98 9.69 2.08
N GLY A 67 16.03 10.62 2.12
CA GLY A 67 16.22 12.02 1.70
C GLY A 67 15.26 12.49 0.60
N ILE A 68 14.32 11.65 0.16
CA ILE A 68 13.22 12.07 -0.71
C ILE A 68 12.16 12.77 0.13
N ASP A 69 11.54 13.82 -0.41
CA ASP A 69 10.44 14.50 0.28
C ASP A 69 9.22 13.58 0.42
N GLU A 70 8.57 13.69 1.58
CA GLU A 70 7.52 12.78 2.03
C GLU A 70 6.31 12.74 1.10
N LYS A 71 6.04 13.82 0.36
CA LYS A 71 4.92 13.90 -0.59
C LYS A 71 5.24 13.15 -1.88
N SER A 72 6.43 13.35 -2.45
CA SER A 72 6.89 12.60 -3.62
C SER A 72 7.04 11.10 -3.34
N LEU A 73 7.35 10.72 -2.08
CA LEU A 73 7.36 9.33 -1.67
C LEU A 73 5.95 8.73 -1.68
N GLY A 74 4.93 9.45 -1.19
CA GLY A 74 3.54 8.96 -1.17
C GLY A 74 3.02 8.54 -2.55
N ASP A 75 3.16 9.41 -3.55
CA ASP A 75 2.68 9.14 -4.92
C ASP A 75 3.43 7.95 -5.56
N VAL A 76 4.75 7.84 -5.33
CA VAL A 76 5.55 6.73 -5.87
C VAL A 76 5.23 5.40 -5.16
N LEU A 77 4.93 5.45 -3.87
CA LEU A 77 4.57 4.29 -3.07
C LEU A 77 3.16 3.77 -3.41
N GLU A 78 2.23 4.64 -3.84
CA GLU A 78 0.92 4.23 -4.34
C GLU A 78 1.03 3.51 -5.69
N ASP A 79 1.78 4.07 -6.65
CA ASP A 79 2.09 3.43 -7.94
C ASP A 79 2.79 2.06 -7.75
N PHE A 80 3.69 1.98 -6.76
CA PHE A 80 4.36 0.75 -6.34
C PHE A 80 3.35 -0.30 -5.88
N ARG A 81 2.45 0.08 -4.97
CA ARG A 81 1.47 -0.83 -4.40
C ARG A 81 0.61 -1.47 -5.48
N GLU A 82 0.13 -0.70 -6.45
CA GLU A 82 -0.64 -1.23 -7.58
C GLU A 82 0.18 -2.22 -8.42
N SER A 83 1.45 -1.88 -8.67
CA SER A 83 2.35 -2.71 -9.48
C SER A 83 2.64 -4.06 -8.81
N VAL A 84 2.96 -4.08 -7.51
CA VAL A 84 3.18 -5.33 -6.76
C VAL A 84 1.91 -6.16 -6.69
N LYS A 85 0.78 -5.53 -6.41
CA LYS A 85 -0.51 -6.23 -6.33
C LYS A 85 -0.84 -6.91 -7.65
N SER A 86 -0.62 -6.24 -8.78
CA SER A 86 -0.81 -6.83 -10.10
C SER A 86 0.08 -8.04 -10.33
N ILE A 87 1.38 -7.95 -9.98
CA ILE A 87 2.31 -9.08 -10.10
C ILE A 87 1.85 -10.25 -9.23
N PHE A 88 1.44 -9.97 -7.99
CA PHE A 88 0.94 -10.98 -7.05
C PHE A 88 -0.33 -11.67 -7.58
N ASP A 89 -1.28 -10.91 -8.09
CA ASP A 89 -2.55 -11.43 -8.61
C ASP A 89 -2.32 -12.30 -9.86
N GLU A 90 -1.47 -11.86 -10.80
CA GLU A 90 -1.07 -12.64 -11.98
C GLU A 90 -0.38 -13.94 -11.56
N PHE A 91 0.60 -13.82 -10.66
CA PHE A 91 1.39 -14.94 -10.17
C PHE A 91 0.53 -15.98 -9.45
N SER A 92 -0.31 -15.55 -8.49
CA SER A 92 -1.18 -16.42 -7.71
C SER A 92 -2.23 -17.11 -8.58
N THR A 93 -2.77 -16.40 -9.56
CA THR A 93 -3.71 -16.97 -10.54
C THR A 93 -3.03 -18.07 -11.34
N ARG A 94 -1.86 -17.78 -11.91
CA ARG A 94 -1.10 -18.72 -12.72
C ARG A 94 -0.65 -19.95 -11.93
N LEU A 95 -0.18 -19.76 -10.70
CA LEU A 95 0.13 -20.86 -9.80
C LEU A 95 -1.09 -21.74 -9.55
N ASN A 96 -2.23 -21.14 -9.19
CA ASN A 96 -3.45 -21.87 -8.92
C ASN A 96 -3.91 -22.70 -10.13
N GLU A 97 -3.77 -22.17 -11.36
CA GLU A 97 -4.09 -22.91 -12.58
C GLU A 97 -3.15 -24.08 -12.83
N MET A 98 -1.83 -23.85 -12.74
CA MET A 98 -0.82 -24.89 -12.85
C MET A 98 -1.09 -26.02 -11.83
N PHE A 99 -1.41 -25.65 -10.59
CA PHE A 99 -1.76 -26.60 -9.55
C PHE A 99 -3.06 -27.33 -9.78
N LYS A 100 -4.12 -26.67 -10.25
CA LYS A 100 -5.39 -27.32 -10.58
C LYS A 100 -5.20 -28.40 -11.64
N ARG A 101 -4.38 -28.12 -12.68
CA ARG A 101 -4.01 -29.12 -13.70
C ARG A 101 -3.29 -30.32 -13.10
N PHE A 102 -2.40 -30.08 -12.14
CA PHE A 102 -1.68 -31.15 -11.43
C PHE A 102 -2.50 -31.89 -10.37
N ARG A 103 -3.44 -31.21 -9.71
CA ARG A 103 -4.38 -31.81 -8.74
C ARG A 103 -5.45 -32.64 -9.43
N GLY A 104 -5.85 -32.29 -10.65
CA GLY A 104 -6.78 -33.06 -11.48
C GLY A 104 -6.27 -34.46 -11.86
N PHE A 105 -4.99 -34.73 -11.67
CA PHE A 105 -4.42 -36.08 -11.73
C PHE A 105 -4.80 -36.95 -10.51
N GLY A 106 -5.15 -36.33 -9.37
CA GLY A 106 -5.30 -36.98 -8.06
C GLY A 106 -6.67 -37.59 -7.73
N THR A 107 -7.70 -37.41 -8.57
CA THR A 107 -9.01 -38.07 -8.39
C THR A 107 -9.20 -39.31 -9.27
N GLY A 108 -8.27 -39.63 -10.16
CA GLY A 108 -8.46 -40.78 -11.08
C GLY A 108 -7.21 -41.44 -11.64
N ILE A 109 -6.01 -40.87 -11.50
CA ILE A 109 -4.78 -41.52 -11.98
C ILE A 109 -3.75 -41.49 -10.86
N PHE A 110 -3.76 -42.54 -10.04
CA PHE A 110 -2.58 -42.94 -9.27
C PHE A 110 -1.50 -43.33 -10.30
N ILE A 111 -0.70 -42.37 -10.78
CA ILE A 111 0.62 -42.74 -11.30
C ILE A 111 1.37 -43.26 -10.09
N SER A 112 1.45 -44.58 -9.99
CA SER A 112 2.24 -45.28 -8.99
C SER A 112 3.71 -45.07 -9.34
N ILE A 113 4.25 -43.88 -9.10
CA ILE A 113 5.70 -43.66 -9.13
C ILE A 113 6.26 -44.23 -7.82
N PRO A 114 7.05 -45.32 -7.86
CA PRO A 114 7.63 -45.89 -6.65
C PRO A 114 8.47 -44.82 -5.92
N GLY A 115 8.16 -44.55 -4.63
CA GLY A 115 8.87 -43.55 -3.81
C GLY A 115 8.22 -42.15 -3.75
N PHE A 116 6.95 -41.99 -4.17
CA PHE A 116 6.24 -40.71 -4.25
C PHE A 116 5.00 -40.57 -3.35
N GLY A 117 4.89 -41.36 -2.27
CA GLY A 117 3.72 -41.38 -1.37
C GLY A 117 3.51 -40.11 -0.51
N GLU A 118 4.54 -39.27 -0.34
CA GLU A 118 4.49 -38.07 0.54
C GLU A 118 4.82 -36.74 -0.17
N LYS A 119 5.36 -36.79 -1.40
CA LYS A 119 6.01 -35.65 -2.06
C LYS A 119 5.08 -34.57 -2.66
N PRO A 120 3.82 -34.86 -3.07
CA PRO A 120 2.92 -33.81 -3.57
C PRO A 120 2.62 -32.74 -2.50
N ARG A 121 2.52 -33.14 -1.23
CA ARG A 121 2.24 -32.22 -0.11
C ARG A 121 3.40 -31.26 0.16
N ILE A 122 4.64 -31.77 0.09
CA ILE A 122 5.84 -30.96 0.31
C ILE A 122 6.03 -29.96 -0.83
N PHE A 123 5.78 -30.38 -2.08
CA PHE A 123 5.74 -29.47 -3.23
C PHE A 123 4.73 -28.37 -2.95
N VAL A 124 3.44 -28.68 -2.78
CA VAL A 124 2.37 -27.70 -2.48
C VAL A 124 2.71 -26.77 -1.32
N LYS A 125 3.17 -27.31 -0.18
CA LYS A 125 3.54 -26.52 0.99
C LYS A 125 4.65 -25.51 0.66
N SER A 126 5.65 -25.90 -0.13
CA SER A 126 6.70 -24.97 -0.54
C SER A 126 6.20 -23.83 -1.43
N PHE A 127 5.09 -24.00 -2.16
CA PHE A 127 4.41 -22.90 -2.85
C PHE A 127 3.61 -22.03 -1.91
N GLU A 128 2.84 -22.62 -1.00
CA GLU A 128 2.09 -21.86 0.01
C GLU A 128 3.04 -20.99 0.84
N ASP A 129 4.19 -21.53 1.24
CA ASP A 129 5.22 -20.80 1.96
C ASP A 129 5.83 -19.66 1.13
N PHE A 130 5.98 -19.86 -0.18
CA PHE A 130 6.42 -18.80 -1.10
C PHE A 130 5.39 -17.68 -1.25
N VAL A 131 4.12 -18.03 -1.50
CA VAL A 131 3.01 -17.05 -1.60
C VAL A 131 2.89 -16.26 -0.30
N LYS A 132 2.94 -16.93 0.86
CA LYS A 132 2.98 -16.24 2.17
C LYS A 132 4.18 -15.33 2.34
N SER A 133 5.34 -15.73 1.81
CA SER A 133 6.54 -14.91 1.88
C SER A 133 6.41 -13.65 1.01
N LEU A 134 5.68 -13.74 -0.11
CA LEU A 134 5.29 -12.57 -0.91
C LEU A 134 4.25 -11.71 -0.22
N ASP A 135 3.23 -12.31 0.39
CA ASP A 135 2.24 -11.59 1.20
C ASP A 135 2.91 -10.79 2.32
N ASN A 136 3.92 -11.37 2.97
CA ASN A 136 4.67 -10.68 4.02
C ASN A 136 5.46 -9.50 3.46
N VAL A 137 6.11 -9.63 2.29
CA VAL A 137 6.78 -8.50 1.63
C VAL A 137 5.77 -7.42 1.27
N PHE A 138 4.60 -7.80 0.74
CA PHE A 138 3.51 -6.86 0.45
C PHE A 138 3.02 -6.15 1.72
N ARG A 139 2.90 -6.86 2.85
CA ARG A 139 2.53 -6.26 4.14
C ARG A 139 3.60 -5.33 4.69
N GLU A 140 4.87 -5.70 4.62
CA GLU A 140 5.99 -4.86 5.04
C GLU A 140 6.01 -3.55 4.23
N ILE A 141 5.71 -3.64 2.93
CA ILE A 141 5.51 -2.47 2.07
C ILE A 141 4.28 -1.67 2.51
N ASP A 142 3.11 -2.31 2.67
CA ASP A 142 1.88 -1.65 3.12
C ASP A 142 2.08 -0.95 4.48
N GLU A 143 2.84 -1.55 5.41
CA GLU A 143 3.17 -0.99 6.72
C GLU A 143 4.12 0.21 6.59
N ALA A 144 5.18 0.12 5.77
CA ALA A 144 6.08 1.25 5.52
C ALA A 144 5.34 2.42 4.86
N ILE A 145 4.40 2.13 3.96
CA ILE A 145 3.51 3.12 3.34
C ILE A 145 2.56 3.70 4.38
N GLU A 146 1.91 2.87 5.20
CA GLU A 146 1.02 3.33 6.26
C GLU A 146 1.75 4.16 7.33
N GLU A 147 2.98 3.80 7.68
CA GLU A 147 3.80 4.54 8.64
C GLU A 147 4.29 5.85 8.06
N GLY A 148 4.71 5.88 6.78
CA GLY A 148 5.02 7.10 6.03
C GLY A 148 3.78 8.00 5.83
N LEU A 149 2.60 7.41 5.62
CA LEU A 149 1.33 8.14 5.58
C LEU A 149 0.89 8.60 6.97
N LYS A 150 1.20 7.84 8.04
CA LYS A 150 0.94 8.22 9.44
C LYS A 150 1.88 9.33 9.90
N SER A 151 3.12 9.43 9.43
CA SER A 151 4.01 10.56 9.71
C SER A 151 3.55 11.85 9.01
N VAL A 152 3.03 11.75 7.78
CA VAL A 152 2.30 12.84 7.10
C VAL A 152 1.01 13.19 7.84
N SER A 153 0.24 12.19 8.27
CA SER A 153 -1.03 12.38 8.96
C SER A 153 -0.84 12.91 10.38
N LYS A 154 0.27 12.63 11.08
CA LYS A 154 0.55 13.18 12.42
C LYS A 154 0.80 14.69 12.44
N LYS A 155 1.16 15.28 11.30
CA LYS A 155 1.29 16.74 11.16
C LYS A 155 0.04 17.43 10.62
N ILE A 156 -0.95 16.68 10.11
CA ILE A 156 -2.16 17.25 9.48
C ILE A 156 -3.47 16.82 10.17
N THR A 157 -3.49 15.73 10.94
CA THR A 157 -4.70 15.27 11.63
C THR A 157 -4.65 15.60 13.12
N GLU A 158 -5.48 16.55 13.52
CA GLU A 158 -5.98 16.56 14.88
C GLU A 158 -7.02 15.45 15.03
N VAL A 159 -6.93 14.69 16.12
CA VAL A 159 -7.97 13.73 16.48
C VAL A 159 -9.15 14.52 17.04
N VAL A 160 -10.15 14.75 16.19
CA VAL A 160 -11.38 15.46 16.59
C VAL A 160 -12.40 14.43 17.06
N SER A 161 -12.75 14.48 18.35
CA SER A 161 -13.90 13.74 18.88
C SER A 161 -15.19 14.47 18.50
N ALA A 162 -16.07 13.83 17.74
CA ALA A 162 -17.33 14.41 17.29
C ALA A 162 -18.52 13.57 17.76
N ARG A 163 -19.60 14.22 18.22
CA ARG A 163 -20.87 13.54 18.49
C ARG A 163 -21.67 13.44 17.19
N ILE A 164 -21.96 12.23 16.78
CA ILE A 164 -22.75 11.93 15.59
C ILE A 164 -24.10 11.35 16.05
N GLY A 165 -25.19 11.76 15.39
CA GLY A 165 -26.51 11.23 15.67
C GLY A 165 -26.62 9.75 15.30
N ARG A 166 -27.59 9.05 15.92
CA ARG A 166 -27.72 7.60 15.79
C ARG A 166 -28.07 7.18 14.36
N SER A 167 -28.94 7.95 13.70
CA SER A 167 -29.37 7.74 12.32
C SER A 167 -28.22 7.86 11.31
N GLU A 168 -27.37 8.87 11.47
CA GLU A 168 -26.23 9.10 10.58
C GLU A 168 -25.15 8.05 10.78
N LEU A 169 -24.95 7.63 12.04
CA LEU A 169 -24.01 6.56 12.38
C LEU A 169 -24.44 5.22 11.77
N GLU A 170 -25.74 4.89 11.80
CA GLU A 170 -26.26 3.67 11.16
C GLU A 170 -26.05 3.65 9.64
N ILE A 171 -26.14 4.82 8.98
CA ILE A 171 -25.85 4.93 7.54
C ILE A 171 -24.35 4.67 7.29
N ILE A 172 -23.48 5.27 8.09
CA ILE A 172 -22.04 5.05 8.01
C ILE A 172 -21.71 3.56 8.21
N ASP A 173 -22.33 2.91 9.19
CA ASP A 173 -22.13 1.49 9.46
C ASP A 173 -22.55 0.61 8.29
N LYS A 174 -23.70 0.87 7.68
CA LYS A 174 -24.14 0.13 6.49
C LYS A 174 -23.17 0.29 5.32
N LEU A 175 -22.60 1.48 5.14
CA LEU A 175 -21.61 1.74 4.08
C LEU A 175 -20.30 0.99 4.35
N ILE A 176 -19.95 0.77 5.61
CA ILE A 176 -18.80 -0.07 5.99
C ILE A 176 -19.13 -1.55 5.74
N ASP A 177 -20.32 -2.00 6.16
CA ASP A 177 -20.75 -3.39 6.03
C ASP A 177 -20.79 -3.87 4.57
N ILE A 178 -21.16 -3.00 3.64
CA ILE A 178 -21.15 -3.29 2.20
C ILE A 178 -19.77 -3.06 1.54
N GLY A 179 -18.76 -2.67 2.32
CA GLY A 179 -17.37 -2.51 1.88
C GLY A 179 -17.08 -1.22 1.12
N VAL A 180 -17.96 -0.22 1.17
CA VAL A 180 -17.71 1.10 0.55
C VAL A 180 -16.65 1.88 1.33
N PHE A 181 -16.56 1.70 2.65
CA PHE A 181 -15.50 2.26 3.50
C PHE A 181 -14.93 1.19 4.43
N ARG A 182 -13.65 1.29 4.80
CA ARG A 182 -12.96 0.33 5.68
C ARG A 182 -13.15 0.64 7.17
N SER A 183 -13.48 1.88 7.51
CA SER A 183 -13.72 2.31 8.90
C SER A 183 -14.66 3.51 9.01
N ARG A 184 -15.24 3.71 10.21
CA ARG A 184 -16.09 4.88 10.50
C ARG A 184 -15.32 6.20 10.33
N SER A 185 -14.07 6.24 10.74
CA SER A 185 -13.22 7.44 10.62
C SER A 185 -12.95 7.80 9.16
N GLU A 186 -12.74 6.80 8.29
CA GLU A 186 -12.58 7.00 6.85
C GLU A 186 -13.87 7.53 6.21
N ALA A 187 -15.02 6.93 6.54
CA ALA A 187 -16.31 7.39 6.06
C ALA A 187 -16.60 8.84 6.48
N VAL A 188 -16.36 9.18 7.76
CA VAL A 188 -16.55 10.54 8.28
C VAL A 188 -15.60 11.53 7.60
N ALA A 189 -14.32 11.18 7.45
CA ALA A 189 -13.36 12.05 6.75
C ALA A 189 -13.76 12.30 5.29
N TYR A 190 -14.24 11.26 4.60
CA TYR A 190 -14.76 11.36 3.24
C TYR A 190 -15.94 12.33 3.16
N PHE A 191 -16.94 12.17 4.04
CA PHE A 191 -18.12 13.04 4.05
C PHE A 191 -17.80 14.47 4.44
N VAL A 192 -16.89 14.69 5.39
CA VAL A 192 -16.41 16.04 5.75
C VAL A 192 -15.72 16.70 4.56
N LYS A 193 -14.83 15.99 3.86
CA LYS A 193 -14.16 16.50 2.67
C LYS A 193 -15.17 16.88 1.59
N ARG A 194 -16.12 15.99 1.29
CA ARG A 194 -17.21 16.26 0.33
C ARG A 194 -18.11 17.41 0.76
N GLY A 195 -18.39 17.54 2.05
CA GLY A 195 -19.17 18.64 2.62
C GLY A 195 -18.46 19.99 2.47
N ILE A 196 -17.15 20.03 2.70
CA ILE A 196 -16.32 21.22 2.51
C ILE A 196 -16.26 21.58 1.02
N GLU A 197 -16.01 20.61 0.15
CA GLU A 197 -15.96 20.82 -1.31
C GLU A 197 -17.29 21.35 -1.86
N ALA A 198 -18.42 20.77 -1.42
CA ALA A 198 -19.75 21.19 -1.87
C ALA A 198 -20.14 22.61 -1.41
N ASN A 199 -19.56 23.09 -0.30
CA ASN A 199 -19.87 24.40 0.28
C ASN A 199 -18.68 25.38 0.21
N LYS A 200 -17.71 25.10 -0.67
CA LYS A 200 -16.42 25.81 -0.72
C LYS A 200 -16.59 27.32 -0.82
N GLU A 201 -17.44 27.81 -1.72
CA GLU A 201 -17.68 29.25 -1.89
C GLU A 201 -18.25 29.94 -0.65
N LEU A 202 -19.13 29.24 0.08
CA LEU A 202 -19.78 29.77 1.28
C LEU A 202 -18.79 29.82 2.45
N ILE A 203 -17.96 28.77 2.57
CA ILE A 203 -16.87 28.69 3.56
C ILE A 203 -15.81 29.77 3.28
N GLU A 204 -15.40 29.97 2.02
CA GLU A 204 -14.43 30.99 1.64
C GLU A 204 -14.91 32.40 1.97
N LYS A 205 -16.18 32.73 1.68
CA LYS A 205 -16.79 34.01 2.07
C LYS A 205 -16.81 34.22 3.59
N ALA A 206 -17.09 33.17 4.36
CA ALA A 206 -17.08 33.24 5.82
C ALA A 206 -15.65 33.47 6.36
N LEU A 207 -14.65 32.79 5.80
CA LEU A 207 -13.25 32.96 6.16
C LEU A 207 -12.72 34.35 5.79
N GLU A 208 -13.09 34.88 4.63
CA GLU A 208 -12.71 36.24 4.22
C GLU A 208 -13.32 37.30 5.15
N SER A 209 -14.58 37.09 5.56
CA SER A 209 -15.25 37.97 6.53
C SER A 209 -14.57 37.91 7.91
N ALA A 210 -14.20 36.71 8.37
CA ALA A 210 -13.46 36.54 9.62
C ALA A 210 -12.07 37.20 9.57
N LYS A 211 -11.38 37.13 8.42
CA LYS A 211 -10.09 37.78 8.21
C LYS A 211 -10.22 39.31 8.30
N LYS A 212 -11.24 39.89 7.68
CA LYS A 212 -11.54 41.32 7.78
C LYS A 212 -11.79 41.76 9.22
N ILE A 213 -12.53 40.97 9.99
CA ILE A 213 -12.75 41.22 11.43
C ILE A 213 -11.42 41.22 12.19
N LYS A 214 -10.53 40.27 11.91
CA LYS A 214 -9.21 40.18 12.55
C LYS A 214 -8.31 41.36 12.20
N GLU A 215 -8.29 41.76 10.93
CA GLU A 215 -7.53 42.93 10.45
C GLU A 215 -8.03 44.23 11.10
N LEU A 216 -9.35 44.39 11.24
CA LEU A 216 -9.95 45.50 12.00
C LEU A 216 -9.55 45.47 13.48
N GLN A 217 -9.54 44.29 14.12
CA GLN A 217 -9.09 44.17 15.52
C GLN A 217 -7.61 44.54 15.67
N GLU A 218 -6.77 44.16 14.71
CA GLU A 218 -5.35 44.49 14.71
C GLU A 218 -5.09 45.97 14.40
N SER A 219 -5.86 46.60 13.52
CA SER A 219 -5.74 48.03 13.24
C SER A 219 -6.12 48.85 14.47
N ILE A 220 -7.22 48.50 15.15
CA ILE A 220 -7.62 49.11 16.43
C ILE A 220 -6.50 48.94 17.46
N LYS A 221 -5.92 47.73 17.58
CA LYS A 221 -4.84 47.46 18.53
C LYS A 221 -3.58 48.28 18.23
N LYS A 222 -3.23 48.48 16.96
CA LYS A 222 -2.08 49.29 16.54
C LYS A 222 -2.31 50.78 16.77
N GLU A 223 -3.52 51.29 16.54
CA GLU A 223 -3.87 52.68 16.86
C GLU A 223 -3.72 52.98 18.36
N PHE A 224 -4.19 52.07 19.22
CA PHE A 224 -3.98 52.19 20.66
C PHE A 224 -2.51 52.06 21.10
N GLN A 225 -1.69 51.27 20.40
CA GLN A 225 -0.25 51.15 20.69
C GLN A 225 0.58 52.31 20.12
N GLY A 226 0.10 52.97 19.07
CA GLY A 226 0.73 54.16 18.48
C GLY A 226 0.60 55.40 19.37
N LEU A 227 -0.53 55.52 20.07
CA LEU A 227 -0.78 56.61 21.03
C LEU A 227 0.19 56.60 22.23
N GLY A 228 0.73 55.44 22.61
CA GLY A 228 1.69 55.31 23.71
C GLY A 228 3.15 55.68 23.38
N LYS A 229 3.47 56.02 22.11
CA LYS A 229 4.84 56.37 21.69
C LYS A 229 5.05 57.85 21.40
N GLU A 230 4.00 58.66 21.38
CA GLU A 230 4.11 60.11 21.21
C GLU A 230 4.30 60.88 22.53
N GLU A 231 4.03 60.24 23.69
CA GLU A 231 4.26 60.85 25.01
C GLU A 231 5.73 60.81 25.46
N ASP A 232 6.54 59.84 24.98
CA ASP A 232 7.96 59.67 25.39
C ASP A 232 8.98 60.54 24.60
N LYS A 233 8.52 61.48 23.76
CA LYS A 233 9.40 62.38 22.98
C LYS A 233 9.31 63.86 23.36
N LYS A 234 8.62 64.18 24.45
CA LYS A 234 8.65 65.51 25.06
C LYS A 234 9.01 65.38 26.53
N ASP A 235 10.30 65.21 26.82
CA ASP A 235 10.95 65.68 28.04
C ASP A 235 12.46 65.80 27.80
#